data_AF-A0A1A8S424-F1
#
_entry.id   AF-A0A1A8S424-F1
#
_cell.length_a   1.000
_cell.length_b   1.000
_cell.length_c   1.000
_cell.angle_alpha   90.00
_cell.angle_beta   90.00
_cell.angle_gamma   90.00
#
_symmetry.space_group_name_H-M   'P 1'
#
loop_
_entity.id
_entity.type
_entity.pdbx_description
1 polymer ?
#
loop_
_entity_poly.entity_id
_entity_poly.type
_entity_poly.pdbx_seq_one_letter_code
_entity_poly.pdbx_strand_id
1 'polypeptide(L)'
;MAKAIEDAHLQSAAEMKGLLKTAYFIAKNEMAKAKFCHVVKFLKEMECPAFKKLTETSSYGSYVNEKGLSEMQQAIASTLVEDVDKAVERSPVFSLILDESTDISNTKRLIICVRFIDDNKVKTKLIRNSEIADGRADTIVEDFGKFIFLFLTSV
;
A
#
# COMPACT_ATOMS: atom_id res chain seq x y z
N MET A 1 -25.68 -23.22 16.96
CA MET A 1 -25.16 -23.18 15.58
C MET A 1 -24.89 -21.74 15.13
N ALA A 2 -25.85 -20.82 15.21
CA ALA A 2 -25.67 -19.40 14.84
C ALA A 2 -24.47 -18.70 15.53
N LYS A 3 -24.33 -18.84 16.85
CA LYS A 3 -23.22 -18.26 17.62
C LYS A 3 -21.83 -18.72 17.15
N ALA A 4 -21.68 -20.00 16.82
CA ALA A 4 -20.41 -20.55 16.36
C ALA A 4 -20.01 -20.02 14.96
N ILE A 5 -21.00 -19.73 14.11
CA ILE A 5 -20.79 -19.13 12.79
C ILE A 5 -20.37 -17.66 12.94
N GLU A 6 -21.01 -16.93 13.85
CA GLU A 6 -20.66 -15.54 14.17
C GLU A 6 -19.24 -15.43 14.75
N ASP A 7 -18.89 -16.29 15.70
CA ASP A 7 -17.55 -16.35 16.30
C ASP A 7 -16.46 -16.67 15.26
N ALA A 8 -16.78 -17.51 14.26
CA ALA A 8 -15.86 -17.84 13.17
C ALA A 8 -15.64 -16.65 12.21
N HIS A 9 -16.70 -15.90 11.88
CA HIS A 9 -16.57 -14.67 11.08
C HIS A 9 -15.76 -13.61 11.80
N LEU A 10 -16.01 -13.39 13.09
CA LEU A 10 -15.29 -12.40 13.87
C LEU A 10 -13.79 -12.73 13.97
N GLN A 11 -13.46 -14.01 14.14
CA GLN A 11 -12.08 -14.48 14.13
C GLN A 11 -11.43 -14.29 12.76
N SER A 12 -12.14 -14.61 11.68
CA SER A 12 -11.65 -14.43 10.30
C SER A 12 -11.33 -12.96 10.00
N ALA A 13 -12.20 -12.04 10.44
CA ALA A 13 -11.95 -10.61 10.33
C ALA A 13 -10.74 -10.15 11.17
N ALA A 14 -10.57 -10.72 12.37
CA ALA A 14 -9.41 -10.44 13.22
C ALA A 14 -8.09 -10.91 12.59
N GLU A 15 -8.09 -12.08 11.95
CA GLU A 15 -6.94 -12.63 11.21
C GLU A 15 -6.52 -11.71 10.07
N MET A 16 -7.46 -11.37 9.17
CA MET A 16 -7.19 -10.47 8.05
C MET A 16 -6.69 -9.10 8.55
N LYS A 17 -7.33 -8.54 9.57
CA LYS A 17 -6.89 -7.27 10.18
C LYS A 17 -5.48 -7.38 10.78
N GLY A 18 -5.14 -8.53 11.38
CA GLY A 18 -3.81 -8.83 11.87
C GLY A 18 -2.78 -8.83 10.74
N LEU A 19 -3.07 -9.55 9.66
CA LEU A 19 -2.18 -9.64 8.49
C LEU A 19 -1.97 -8.27 7.84
N LEU A 20 -3.03 -7.48 7.63
CA LEU A 20 -2.93 -6.12 7.09
C LEU A 20 -2.08 -5.19 7.97
N LYS A 21 -2.25 -5.26 9.29
CA LYS A 21 -1.41 -4.49 10.23
C LYS A 21 0.05 -4.91 10.19
N THR A 22 0.32 -6.21 10.08
CA THR A 22 1.68 -6.73 9.93
C THR A 22 2.29 -6.30 8.60
N ALA A 23 1.53 -6.35 7.50
CA ALA A 23 1.96 -5.89 6.18
C ALA A 23 2.32 -4.40 6.19
N TYR A 24 1.48 -3.58 6.84
CA TYR A 24 1.76 -2.17 7.09
C TYR A 24 3.00 -1.96 7.96
N PHE A 25 3.16 -2.74 9.02
CA PHE A 25 4.33 -2.66 9.90
C PHE A 25 5.63 -2.98 9.15
N ILE A 26 5.65 -4.03 8.33
CA ILE A 26 6.79 -4.38 7.47
C ILE A 26 7.14 -3.19 6.55
N ALA A 27 6.14 -2.61 5.87
CA ALA A 27 6.35 -1.46 4.98
C ALA A 27 6.88 -0.24 5.74
N LYS A 28 6.26 0.11 6.86
CA LYS A 28 6.58 1.31 7.66
C LYS A 28 7.98 1.29 8.25
N ASN A 29 8.51 0.10 8.53
CA ASN A 29 9.85 -0.09 9.09
C ASN A 29 10.87 -0.55 8.04
N GLU A 30 10.55 -0.43 6.75
CA GLU A 30 11.45 -0.76 5.63
C GLU A 30 12.03 -2.19 5.72
N MET A 31 11.24 -3.12 6.26
CA MET A 31 11.68 -4.49 6.44
C MET A 31 11.58 -5.27 5.13
N ALA A 32 12.53 -6.17 4.90
CA ALA A 32 12.50 -7.05 3.74
C ALA A 32 11.23 -7.92 3.70
N LYS A 33 10.62 -8.06 2.51
CA LYS A 33 9.38 -8.83 2.30
C LYS A 33 9.48 -10.28 2.81
N ALA A 34 10.63 -10.91 2.63
CA ALA A 34 10.94 -12.25 3.14
C ALA A 34 10.75 -12.39 4.66
N LYS A 35 10.80 -11.30 5.43
CA LYS A 35 10.58 -11.32 6.88
C LYS A 35 9.10 -11.43 7.27
N PHE A 36 8.16 -11.25 6.36
CA PHE A 36 6.75 -11.24 6.68
C PHE A 36 6.27 -12.56 7.31
N CYS A 37 6.61 -13.71 6.71
CA CYS A 37 6.23 -15.01 7.26
C CYS A 37 6.84 -15.24 8.66
N HIS A 38 8.07 -14.79 8.87
CA HIS A 38 8.75 -14.89 10.17
C HIS A 38 8.09 -14.02 11.24
N VAL A 39 7.67 -12.80 10.90
CA VAL A 39 6.95 -11.92 11.83
C VAL A 39 5.58 -12.49 12.17
N VAL A 40 4.83 -13.02 11.21
CA VAL A 40 3.54 -13.68 11.48
C VAL A 40 3.73 -14.91 12.36
N LYS A 41 4.75 -15.73 12.11
CA LYS A 41 5.10 -16.89 12.95
C LYS A 41 5.43 -16.47 14.38
N PHE A 42 6.26 -15.43 14.54
CA PHE A 42 6.60 -14.87 15.85
C PHE A 42 5.36 -14.37 16.60
N LEU A 43 4.45 -13.64 15.94
CA LEU A 43 3.22 -13.16 16.57
C LEU A 43 2.29 -14.31 16.97
N LYS A 44 2.29 -15.42 16.23
CA LYS A 44 1.57 -16.65 16.59
C LYS A 44 2.19 -17.33 17.81
N GLU A 45 3.52 -17.42 17.89
CA GLU A 45 4.24 -17.97 19.05
C GLU A 45 4.05 -17.12 20.32
N MET A 46 3.88 -15.80 20.17
CA MET A 46 3.50 -14.89 21.26
C MET A 46 1.99 -14.92 21.60
N GLU A 47 1.25 -15.91 21.08
CA GLU A 47 -0.17 -16.13 21.32
C GLU A 47 -1.07 -14.92 21.00
N CYS A 48 -0.66 -14.10 20.03
CA CYS A 48 -1.43 -12.94 19.60
C CYS A 48 -2.86 -13.36 19.19
N PRO A 49 -3.92 -12.78 19.78
CA PRO A 49 -5.30 -13.21 19.54
C PRO A 49 -5.71 -13.27 18.06
N ALA A 50 -5.18 -12.35 17.25
CA ALA A 50 -5.44 -12.26 15.83
C ALA A 50 -4.95 -13.50 15.05
N PHE A 51 -3.95 -14.23 15.54
CA PHE A 51 -3.33 -15.35 14.82
C PHE A 51 -3.56 -16.72 15.49
N LYS A 52 -4.37 -16.78 16.57
CA LYS A 52 -4.60 -18.01 17.33
C LYS A 52 -5.14 -19.17 16.48
N LYS A 53 -6.01 -18.90 15.50
CA LYS A 53 -6.57 -19.92 14.61
C LYS A 53 -5.95 -19.92 13.21
N LEU A 54 -4.92 -19.11 12.97
CA LEU A 54 -4.23 -19.06 11.68
C LEU A 54 -3.44 -20.35 11.48
N THR A 55 -3.81 -21.14 10.47
CA THR A 55 -3.08 -22.34 10.03
C THR A 55 -2.70 -22.19 8.57
N GLU A 56 -1.73 -22.96 8.09
CA GLU A 56 -1.34 -22.96 6.66
C GLU A 56 -2.51 -23.33 5.74
N THR A 57 -3.48 -24.08 6.27
CA THR A 57 -4.70 -24.53 5.57
C THR A 57 -5.90 -23.61 5.77
N SER A 58 -5.80 -22.55 6.58
CA SER A 58 -6.92 -21.62 6.76
C SER A 58 -7.05 -20.71 5.54
N SER A 59 -8.22 -20.10 5.37
CA SER A 59 -8.50 -19.19 4.25
C SER A 59 -7.46 -18.07 4.09
N TYR A 60 -6.83 -17.66 5.18
CA TYR A 60 -5.81 -16.60 5.19
C TYR A 60 -4.38 -17.09 5.42
N GLY A 61 -4.18 -18.38 5.71
CA GLY A 61 -2.85 -18.99 5.77
C GLY A 61 -2.10 -18.91 4.45
N SER A 62 -2.84 -19.02 3.35
CA SER A 62 -2.33 -18.89 1.97
C SER A 62 -1.79 -17.48 1.66
N TYR A 63 -2.11 -16.46 2.46
CA TYR A 63 -1.58 -15.11 2.31
C TYR A 63 -0.27 -14.88 3.08
N VAL A 64 0.19 -15.85 3.89
CA VAL A 64 1.43 -15.75 4.68
C VAL A 64 2.66 -16.05 3.81
N ASN A 65 2.86 -15.23 2.79
CA ASN A 65 4.01 -15.26 1.88
C ASN A 65 4.23 -13.88 1.24
N GLU A 66 5.29 -13.75 0.45
CA GLU A 66 5.65 -12.46 -0.18
C GLU A 66 4.63 -11.95 -1.18
N LYS A 67 3.91 -12.85 -1.86
CA LYS A 67 2.84 -12.50 -2.80
C LYS A 67 1.65 -11.90 -2.05
N GLY A 68 1.15 -12.59 -1.02
CA GLY A 68 0.06 -12.10 -0.18
C GLY A 68 0.42 -10.79 0.52
N LEU A 69 1.67 -10.65 1.00
CA LEU A 69 2.18 -9.37 1.51
C LEU A 69 2.06 -8.26 0.46
N SER A 70 2.51 -8.52 -0.76
CA SER A 70 2.49 -7.50 -1.83
C SER A 70 1.08 -7.10 -2.20
N GLU A 71 0.14 -8.06 -2.27
CA GLU A 71 -1.30 -7.78 -2.49
C GLU A 71 -1.89 -6.93 -1.37
N MET A 72 -1.58 -7.26 -0.10
CA MET A 72 -2.03 -6.47 1.05
C MET A 72 -1.45 -5.06 1.06
N GLN A 73 -0.16 -4.91 0.77
CA GLN A 73 0.50 -3.61 0.67
C GLN A 73 -0.10 -2.79 -0.48
N GLN A 74 -0.39 -3.42 -1.61
CA GLN A 74 -1.06 -2.77 -2.74
C GLN A 74 -2.46 -2.29 -2.36
N ALA A 75 -3.26 -3.12 -1.69
CA ALA A 75 -4.59 -2.72 -1.23
C ALA A 75 -4.54 -1.53 -0.27
N ILE A 76 -3.61 -1.56 0.70
CA ILE A 76 -3.38 -0.44 1.62
C ILE A 76 -2.97 0.82 0.85
N ALA A 77 -2.03 0.70 -0.09
CA ALA A 77 -1.57 1.83 -0.89
C ALA A 77 -2.69 2.43 -1.74
N SER A 78 -3.51 1.60 -2.39
CA SER A 78 -4.65 2.05 -3.20
C SER A 78 -5.66 2.82 -2.35
N THR A 79 -6.02 2.33 -1.15
CA THR A 79 -6.93 3.08 -0.26
C THR A 79 -6.33 4.43 0.18
N LEU A 80 -5.02 4.48 0.46
CA LEU A 80 -4.35 5.72 0.81
C LEU A 80 -4.31 6.73 -0.35
N VAL A 81 -4.15 6.26 -1.59
CA VAL A 81 -4.18 7.10 -2.79
C VAL A 81 -5.59 7.63 -3.02
N GLU A 82 -6.62 6.80 -2.95
CA GLU A 82 -8.03 7.24 -3.08
C GLU A 82 -8.41 8.34 -2.06
N ASP A 83 -7.90 8.25 -0.82
CA ASP A 83 -8.12 9.28 0.19
C ASP A 83 -7.42 10.60 -0.16
N VAL A 84 -6.24 10.52 -0.79
CA VAL A 84 -5.52 11.70 -1.31
C VAL A 84 -6.27 12.29 -2.50
N ASP A 85 -6.76 11.47 -3.43
CA ASP A 85 -7.49 11.91 -4.62
C ASP A 85 -8.73 12.71 -4.23
N LYS A 86 -9.56 12.17 -3.33
CA LYS A 86 -10.74 12.86 -2.78
C LYS A 86 -10.37 14.18 -2.07
N ALA A 87 -9.20 14.26 -1.46
CA ALA A 87 -8.75 15.48 -0.78
C ALA A 87 -8.23 16.53 -1.78
N VAL A 88 -7.58 16.09 -2.86
CA VAL A 88 -7.13 16.94 -3.97
C VAL A 88 -8.32 17.49 -4.75
N GLU A 89 -9.36 16.67 -5.02
CA GLU A 89 -10.59 17.09 -5.69
C GLU A 89 -11.33 18.21 -4.95
N ARG A 90 -11.34 18.16 -3.62
CA ARG A 90 -11.93 19.23 -2.78
C ARG A 90 -11.04 20.46 -2.66
N SER A 91 -9.79 20.38 -3.11
CA SER A 91 -8.83 21.46 -2.98
C SER A 91 -9.11 22.56 -4.00
N PRO A 92 -9.06 23.85 -3.62
CA PRO A 92 -9.19 24.94 -4.59
C PRO A 92 -8.02 24.99 -5.58
N VAL A 93 -6.86 24.44 -5.21
CA VAL A 93 -5.67 24.41 -6.04
C VAL A 93 -4.75 23.27 -5.63
N PHE A 94 -4.14 22.63 -6.62
CA PHE A 94 -3.07 21.68 -6.41
C PHE A 94 -1.92 21.93 -7.40
N SER A 95 -0.75 21.42 -7.07
CA SER A 95 0.39 21.31 -7.98
C SER A 95 0.98 19.91 -7.90
N LEU A 96 1.71 19.53 -8.95
CA LEU A 96 2.44 18.27 -9.00
C LEU A 96 3.93 18.56 -8.91
N ILE A 97 4.64 17.72 -8.17
CA ILE A 97 6.09 17.71 -8.05
C ILE A 97 6.55 16.40 -8.67
N LEU A 98 7.26 16.51 -9.79
CA LEU A 98 7.88 15.39 -10.47
C LEU A 98 9.37 15.47 -10.19
N ASP A 99 9.93 14.38 -9.67
CA ASP A 99 11.36 14.30 -9.36
C ASP A 99 11.96 13.01 -9.90
N GLU A 100 13.09 13.13 -10.57
CA GLU A 100 13.85 12.00 -11.11
C GLU A 100 14.85 11.53 -10.06
N SER A 101 14.76 10.26 -9.69
CA SER A 101 15.71 9.62 -8.79
C SER A 101 16.43 8.47 -9.48
N THR A 102 17.63 8.18 -9.02
CA THR A 102 18.41 7.01 -9.45
C THR A 102 18.82 6.27 -8.21
N ASP A 103 18.50 4.99 -8.11
CA ASP A 103 18.97 4.17 -6.99
C ASP A 103 20.41 3.70 -7.20
N ILE A 104 20.97 3.05 -6.18
CA ILE A 104 22.35 2.54 -6.20
C ILE A 104 22.60 1.48 -7.29
N SER A 105 21.53 0.86 -7.83
CA SER A 105 21.59 -0.10 -8.93
C SER A 105 21.48 0.56 -10.31
N ASN A 106 21.54 1.90 -10.38
CA ASN A 106 21.30 2.73 -11.57
C ASN A 106 19.88 2.65 -12.13
N THR A 107 18.93 2.14 -11.37
CA THR A 107 17.52 2.11 -11.78
C THR A 107 16.95 3.52 -11.69
N LYS A 108 16.40 4.02 -12.80
CA LYS A 108 15.76 5.33 -12.88
C LYS A 108 14.33 5.24 -12.38
N ARG A 109 13.92 6.17 -11.52
CA ARG A 109 12.56 6.24 -10.99
C ARG A 109 12.00 7.65 -11.06
N LEU A 110 10.72 7.76 -11.39
CA LEU A 110 9.95 8.99 -11.37
C LEU A 110 9.08 9.03 -10.11
N ILE A 111 9.37 9.98 -9.24
CA ILE A 111 8.59 10.25 -8.03
C ILE A 111 7.58 11.34 -8.39
N ILE A 112 6.30 11.08 -8.12
CA ILE A 112 5.22 12.06 -8.30
C ILE A 112 4.60 12.33 -6.94
N CYS A 113 4.66 13.59 -6.52
CA CYS A 113 3.95 14.07 -5.35
C CYS A 113 2.90 15.10 -5.76
N VAL A 114 1.78 15.14 -5.05
CA VAL A 114 0.77 16.20 -5.15
C VAL A 114 0.88 17.12 -3.94
N ARG A 115 0.80 18.42 -4.21
CA ARG A 115 0.77 19.47 -3.19
C ARG A 115 -0.55 20.22 -3.31
N PHE A 116 -1.35 20.25 -2.25
CA PHE A 116 -2.70 20.78 -2.29
C PHE A 116 -3.08 21.46 -0.97
N ILE A 117 -4.15 22.24 -0.98
CA ILE A 117 -4.73 22.86 0.22
C ILE A 117 -5.84 21.96 0.76
N ASP A 118 -5.73 21.56 2.03
CA ASP A 118 -6.76 20.82 2.75
C ASP A 118 -6.87 21.38 4.18
N ASP A 119 -8.09 21.76 4.58
CA ASP A 119 -8.36 22.46 5.84
C ASP A 119 -7.45 23.69 6.06
N ASN A 120 -7.36 24.55 5.02
CA ASN A 120 -6.50 25.75 4.97
C ASN A 120 -5.00 25.50 5.25
N LYS A 121 -4.54 24.24 5.12
CA LYS A 121 -3.15 23.85 5.27
C LYS A 121 -2.62 23.27 3.98
N VAL A 122 -1.40 23.65 3.62
CA VAL A 122 -0.69 23.04 2.50
C VAL A 122 -0.21 21.66 2.92
N LYS A 123 -0.62 20.64 2.18
CA LYS A 123 -0.17 19.25 2.36
C LYS A 123 0.57 18.79 1.11
N THR A 124 1.60 17.96 1.31
CA THR A 124 2.31 17.27 0.24
C THR A 124 2.19 15.77 0.47
N LYS A 125 1.81 15.03 -0.56
CA LYS A 125 1.62 13.58 -0.52
C LYS A 125 2.29 12.93 -1.72
N LEU A 126 3.01 11.83 -1.46
CA LEU A 126 3.51 10.95 -2.51
C LEU A 126 2.32 10.16 -3.08
N ILE A 127 2.17 10.19 -4.40
CA ILE A 127 1.10 9.45 -5.08
C ILE A 127 1.65 8.35 -5.99
N ARG A 128 2.91 8.47 -6.44
CA ARG A 128 3.53 7.44 -7.29
C ARG A 128 5.06 7.46 -7.19
N ASN A 129 5.64 6.28 -7.33
CA ASN A 129 7.08 6.06 -7.50
C ASN A 129 7.27 4.96 -8.56
N SER A 130 7.27 5.35 -9.83
CA SER A 130 7.40 4.45 -10.97
C SER A 130 8.86 4.25 -11.34
N GLU A 131 9.21 3.04 -11.74
CA GLU A 131 10.45 2.80 -12.49
C GLU A 131 10.26 3.27 -13.93
N ILE A 132 11.25 3.98 -14.48
CA ILE A 132 11.25 4.47 -15.86
C ILE A 132 12.47 3.90 -16.59
N ALA A 133 12.33 3.67 -17.89
CA ALA A 133 13.39 3.05 -18.70
C ALA A 133 14.67 3.91 -18.73
N ASP A 134 14.50 5.22 -18.85
CA ASP A 134 15.55 6.22 -18.75
C ASP A 134 14.98 7.55 -18.24
N GLY A 135 15.86 8.54 -18.00
CA GLY A 135 15.48 9.89 -17.58
C GLY A 135 15.28 10.86 -18.76
N ARG A 136 14.87 10.38 -19.93
CA ARG A 136 14.61 11.26 -21.08
C ARG A 136 13.19 11.83 -21.01
N ALA A 137 13.04 13.00 -21.63
CA ALA A 137 11.78 13.76 -21.59
C ALA A 137 10.59 12.97 -22.18
N ASP A 138 10.80 12.21 -23.25
CA ASP A 138 9.79 11.35 -23.86
C ASP A 138 9.32 10.24 -22.91
N THR A 139 10.24 9.54 -22.26
CA THR A 139 9.93 8.50 -21.27
C THR A 139 9.15 9.06 -20.07
N ILE A 140 9.55 10.24 -19.59
CA ILE A 140 8.88 10.92 -18.47
C ILE A 140 7.47 11.35 -18.87
N VAL A 141 7.31 11.95 -20.06
CA VAL A 141 6.00 12.38 -20.57
C VAL A 141 5.08 11.18 -20.79
N GLU A 142 5.60 10.05 -21.25
CA GLU A 142 4.81 8.83 -21.42
C GLU A 142 4.31 8.28 -20.07
N ASP A 143 5.18 8.12 -19.08
CA ASP A 143 4.78 7.61 -17.75
C ASP A 143 3.83 8.57 -17.04
N PHE A 144 4.10 9.88 -17.14
CA PHE A 144 3.23 10.92 -16.61
C PHE A 144 1.87 10.98 -17.33
N GLY A 145 1.85 10.79 -18.65
CA GLY A 145 0.63 10.74 -19.44
C GLY A 145 -0.26 9.57 -19.03
N LYS A 146 0.32 8.39 -18.78
CA LYS A 146 -0.40 7.23 -18.22
C LYS A 146 -1.01 7.58 -16.85
N PHE A 147 -0.25 8.26 -15.99
CA PHE A 147 -0.74 8.72 -14.70
C PHE A 147 -1.93 9.69 -14.84
N ILE A 148 -1.80 10.75 -15.65
CA ILE A 148 -2.88 11.73 -15.85
C ILE A 148 -4.13 11.07 -16.42
N PHE A 149 -3.99 10.19 -17.42
CA PHE A 149 -5.13 9.51 -18.02
C PHE A 149 -5.90 8.71 -16.97
N LEU A 150 -5.21 7.93 -16.14
CA LEU A 150 -5.82 7.19 -15.03
C LEU A 150 -6.42 8.11 -13.96
N PHE A 151 -5.74 9.20 -13.63
CA PHE A 151 -6.14 10.14 -12.57
C PHE A 151 -7.35 11.01 -12.95
N LEU A 152 -7.48 11.42 -14.21
CA LEU A 152 -8.54 12.33 -14.67
C LEU A 152 -9.74 11.62 -15.30
N THR A 153 -9.61 10.38 -15.77
CA THR A 153 -10.74 9.61 -16.33
C THR A 153 -11.52 8.79 -15.29
N SER A 154 -11.06 8.78 -14.04
CA SER A 154 -11.78 8.20 -12.89
C SER A 154 -12.71 9.19 -12.20
N VAL A 155 -12.87 10.41 -12.75
CA VAL A 155 -13.85 11.43 -12.36
C VAL A 155 -15.08 11.36 -13.27
#